data_AF-A0A7X8CI21-F1
#
_entry.id   AF-A0A7X8CI21-F1
#
_cell.length_a   1.000
_cell.length_b   1.000
_cell.length_c   1.000
_cell.angle_alpha   90.00
_cell.angle_beta   90.00
_cell.angle_gamma   90.00
#
_symmetry.space_group_name_H-M   'P 1'
#
loop_
_entity.id
_entity.type
_entity.pdbx_description
1 polymer ?
#
loop_
_entity_poly.entity_id
_entity_poly.type
_entity_poly.pdbx_seq_one_letter_code
_entity_poly.pdbx_strand_id
1 'polypeptide(L)'
;MQVILFAKNPQNHFTNAILRVGRFKDDITITGDRFIEGNLFNQVVDAEEAIKNFINVRYEITGEEFTRKDVWDYPLEAIREILLNAIVHRNYHLHNMQTQIRVYDDHIWFHNAGGLPAGMTMELLKKPHRSVARNPLISKIFYLSGLVEEYGTGIKRIVDSMRKANRVEPVFKEEMGGFSVYIGKTVYDKNYFKEQGLNERQISVMMYVMKKGSIKIDEYCRIAPNVSERTLQRDLNFLIERRLLVKAGGSKNIRYEKVI
;
A
#
# COMPACT_ATOMS: atom_id res chain seq x y z
N MET A 1 -5.41 1.17 -28.35
CA MET A 1 -5.88 0.57 -27.08
C MET A 1 -6.43 -0.85 -27.21
N GLN A 2 -7.24 -1.20 -28.21
CA GLN A 2 -7.75 -2.58 -28.40
C GLN A 2 -6.64 -3.65 -28.45
N VAL A 3 -5.50 -3.32 -29.10
CA VAL A 3 -4.31 -4.18 -29.14
C VAL A 3 -3.83 -4.57 -27.73
N ILE A 4 -3.77 -3.63 -26.78
CA ILE A 4 -3.28 -3.88 -25.42
C ILE A 4 -4.23 -4.81 -24.63
N LEU A 5 -5.52 -4.78 -24.95
CA LEU A 5 -6.54 -5.58 -24.29
C LEU A 5 -6.59 -7.04 -24.76
N PHE A 6 -6.25 -7.33 -26.03
CA PHE A 6 -6.56 -8.63 -26.63
C PHE A 6 -5.43 -9.26 -27.46
N ALA A 7 -4.39 -8.50 -27.84
CA ALA A 7 -3.30 -9.10 -28.59
C ALA A 7 -2.53 -10.10 -27.71
N LYS A 8 -1.96 -11.13 -28.33
CA LYS A 8 -1.10 -12.09 -27.63
C LYS A 8 0.16 -11.38 -27.09
N ASN A 9 0.76 -10.51 -27.90
CA ASN A 9 1.98 -9.77 -27.60
C ASN A 9 1.78 -8.26 -27.86
N PRO A 10 1.00 -7.54 -27.02
CA PRO A 10 0.76 -6.12 -27.23
C PRO A 10 2.01 -5.26 -27.09
N GLN A 11 3.06 -5.78 -26.45
CA GLN A 11 4.35 -5.12 -26.26
C GLN A 11 5.06 -4.81 -27.58
N ASN A 12 4.73 -5.51 -28.67
CA ASN A 12 5.21 -5.18 -30.02
C ASN A 12 4.78 -3.77 -30.49
N HIS A 13 3.72 -3.22 -29.89
CA HIS A 13 3.21 -1.88 -30.19
C HIS A 13 3.31 -0.94 -28.99
N PHE A 14 3.22 -1.48 -27.78
CA PHE A 14 3.25 -0.74 -26.52
C PHE A 14 4.28 -1.37 -25.58
N THR A 15 5.56 -1.05 -25.80
CA THR A 15 6.69 -1.60 -25.02
C THR A 15 6.59 -1.33 -23.53
N ASN A 16 5.86 -0.29 -23.12
CA ASN A 16 5.61 0.08 -21.72
C ASN A 16 4.34 -0.55 -21.11
N ALA A 17 3.56 -1.30 -21.87
CA ALA A 17 2.40 -2.04 -21.37
C ALA A 17 2.85 -3.30 -20.62
N ILE A 18 3.69 -3.14 -19.61
CA ILE A 18 4.29 -4.21 -18.81
C ILE A 18 4.02 -3.92 -17.32
N LEU A 19 3.91 -4.98 -16.53
CA LEU A 19 3.90 -4.94 -15.07
C LEU A 19 5.19 -5.59 -14.55
N ARG A 20 5.89 -4.95 -13.62
CA ARG A 20 7.06 -5.55 -12.97
C ARG A 20 6.81 -5.70 -11.48
N VAL A 21 6.87 -6.93 -10.99
CA VAL A 21 6.70 -7.26 -9.57
C VAL A 21 8.03 -7.76 -9.04
N GLY A 22 8.61 -7.04 -8.07
CA GLY A 22 9.85 -7.44 -7.43
C GLY A 22 9.69 -7.65 -5.93
N ARG A 23 10.41 -8.62 -5.37
CA ARG A 23 10.59 -8.81 -3.93
C ARG A 23 11.86 -8.11 -3.48
N PHE A 24 11.74 -7.26 -2.48
CA PHE A 24 12.81 -6.44 -1.94
C PHE A 24 13.02 -6.73 -0.46
N LYS A 25 14.27 -6.89 -0.03
CA LYS A 25 14.64 -6.92 1.39
C LYS A 25 14.87 -5.51 1.94
N ASP A 26 15.41 -4.64 1.09
CA ASP A 26 15.66 -3.22 1.29
C ASP A 26 15.67 -2.55 -0.09
N ASP A 27 15.96 -1.24 -0.15
CA ASP A 27 15.87 -0.46 -1.39
C ASP A 27 16.82 -0.90 -2.52
N ILE A 28 17.87 -1.67 -2.20
CA ILE A 28 18.89 -2.09 -3.17
C ILE A 28 18.94 -3.61 -3.37
N THR A 29 18.41 -4.39 -2.43
CA THR A 29 18.49 -5.86 -2.43
C THR A 29 17.20 -6.47 -2.98
N ILE A 30 17.25 -6.88 -4.24
CA ILE A 30 16.17 -7.58 -4.95
C ILE A 30 16.37 -9.09 -4.78
N THR A 31 15.38 -9.77 -4.21
CA THR A 31 15.40 -11.23 -3.97
C THR A 31 14.46 -12.01 -4.91
N GLY A 32 13.61 -11.30 -5.66
CA GLY A 32 12.74 -11.87 -6.66
C GLY A 32 12.31 -10.80 -7.67
N ASP A 33 12.13 -11.20 -8.92
CA ASP A 33 11.71 -10.30 -9.99
C ASP A 33 10.85 -11.06 -10.99
N ARG A 34 9.77 -10.43 -11.43
CA ARG A 34 8.81 -10.94 -12.39
C ARG A 34 8.43 -9.82 -13.36
N PHE A 35 8.76 -10.04 -14.63
CA PHE A 35 8.29 -9.23 -15.74
C PHE A 35 7.02 -9.87 -16.30
N ILE A 36 5.96 -9.07 -16.41
CA ILE A 36 4.62 -9.54 -16.76
C ILE A 36 4.19 -8.80 -18.01
N GLU A 37 4.10 -9.56 -19.10
CA GLU A 37 3.73 -9.10 -20.43
C GLU A 37 2.37 -9.69 -20.83
N GLY A 38 2.04 -9.66 -22.12
CA GLY A 38 0.75 -10.14 -22.62
C GLY A 38 -0.36 -9.10 -22.47
N ASN A 39 -1.60 -9.54 -22.71
CA ASN A 39 -2.76 -8.68 -22.65
C ASN A 39 -3.10 -8.24 -21.20
N LEU A 40 -3.88 -7.17 -21.07
CA LEU A 40 -4.17 -6.59 -19.75
C LEU A 40 -4.90 -7.52 -18.78
N PHE A 41 -5.69 -8.48 -19.25
CA PHE A 41 -6.35 -9.45 -18.37
C PHE A 41 -5.33 -10.40 -17.75
N ASN A 42 -4.45 -10.97 -18.58
CA ASN A 42 -3.37 -11.83 -18.13
C ASN A 42 -2.46 -11.08 -17.15
N GLN A 43 -2.13 -9.82 -17.45
CA GLN A 43 -1.31 -9.02 -16.55
C GLN A 43 -1.90 -8.86 -15.15
N VAL A 44 -3.23 -8.79 -14.97
CA VAL A 44 -3.84 -8.77 -13.62
C VAL A 44 -3.62 -10.10 -12.91
N VAL A 45 -3.94 -11.20 -13.58
CA VAL A 45 -3.88 -12.56 -13.01
C VAL A 45 -2.45 -12.90 -12.62
N ASP A 46 -1.51 -12.72 -13.56
CA ASP A 46 -0.10 -13.03 -13.37
C ASP A 46 0.54 -12.12 -12.30
N ALA A 47 0.10 -10.86 -12.19
CA ALA A 47 0.60 -9.95 -11.17
C ALA A 47 0.08 -10.31 -9.77
N GLU A 48 -1.19 -10.69 -9.65
CA GLU A 48 -1.74 -11.18 -8.40
C GLU A 48 -1.00 -12.46 -7.95
N GLU A 49 -0.75 -13.39 -8.88
CA GLU A 49 0.01 -14.61 -8.60
C GLU A 49 1.46 -14.32 -8.21
N ALA A 50 2.14 -13.42 -8.92
CA ALA A 50 3.50 -12.99 -8.57
C ALA A 50 3.56 -12.38 -7.16
N ILE A 51 2.59 -11.54 -6.79
CA ILE A 51 2.50 -10.96 -5.45
C ILE A 51 2.26 -12.06 -4.41
N LYS A 52 1.34 -13.01 -4.67
CA LYS A 52 1.07 -14.16 -3.78
C LYS A 52 2.33 -14.97 -3.51
N ASN A 53 3.18 -15.18 -4.52
CA ASN A 53 4.45 -15.89 -4.36
C ASN A 53 5.49 -15.13 -3.51
N PHE A 54 5.25 -13.85 -3.24
CA PHE A 54 6.16 -12.95 -2.51
C PHE A 54 5.67 -12.55 -1.11
N ILE A 55 4.41 -12.87 -0.77
CA ILE A 55 3.81 -12.62 0.54
C ILE A 55 3.58 -13.92 1.31
N ASN A 56 3.44 -13.83 2.63
CA ASN A 56 3.17 -15.02 3.42
C ASN A 56 1.69 -15.40 3.40
N VAL A 57 1.47 -16.70 3.57
CA VAL A 57 0.17 -17.32 3.81
C VAL A 57 0.29 -18.22 5.04
N ARG A 58 -0.68 -18.14 5.93
CA ARG A 58 -0.85 -19.09 7.03
C ARG A 58 -2.10 -19.93 6.80
N TYR A 59 -2.12 -21.11 7.40
CA TYR A 59 -3.22 -22.06 7.23
C TYR A 59 -3.97 -22.20 8.54
N GLU A 60 -5.27 -21.96 8.50
CA GLU A 60 -6.16 -22.12 9.64
C GLU A 60 -7.15 -23.26 9.31
N ILE A 61 -7.31 -24.21 10.23
CA ILE A 61 -8.34 -25.25 10.13
C ILE A 61 -9.53 -24.77 10.95
N THR A 62 -10.65 -24.46 10.29
CA THR A 62 -11.89 -24.07 10.97
C THR A 62 -12.67 -25.32 11.36
N GLY A 63 -13.02 -25.42 12.65
CA GLY A 63 -13.65 -26.61 13.24
C GLY A 63 -15.06 -26.94 12.72
N GLU A 64 -15.69 -26.04 11.98
CA GLU A 64 -17.03 -26.27 11.40
C GLU A 64 -16.99 -27.09 10.11
N GLU A 65 -15.88 -27.09 9.36
CA GLU A 65 -15.82 -27.73 8.04
C GLU A 65 -14.62 -28.67 7.84
N PHE A 66 -13.67 -28.76 8.78
CA PHE A 66 -12.38 -29.46 8.58
C PHE A 66 -11.64 -29.03 7.28
N THR A 67 -12.01 -27.89 6.71
CA THR A 67 -11.41 -27.33 5.50
C THR A 67 -10.25 -26.41 5.86
N ARG A 68 -9.16 -26.53 5.10
CA ARG A 68 -8.01 -25.65 5.21
C ARG A 68 -8.37 -24.29 4.60
N LYS A 69 -8.25 -23.23 5.38
CA LYS A 69 -8.40 -21.85 4.91
C LYS A 69 -7.05 -21.17 4.80
N ASP A 70 -6.76 -20.65 3.61
CA ASP A 70 -5.58 -19.84 3.34
C ASP A 70 -5.82 -18.42 3.84
N VAL A 71 -5.01 -17.97 4.80
CA VAL A 71 -5.06 -16.61 5.33
C VAL A 71 -3.80 -15.86 4.92
N TRP A 72 -3.95 -14.97 3.96
CA TRP A 72 -2.88 -14.17 3.38
C TRP A 72 -2.54 -12.96 4.27
N ASP A 73 -1.27 -12.53 4.23
CA ASP A 73 -0.81 -11.33 4.95
C ASP A 73 -1.58 -10.07 4.52
N TYR A 74 -2.05 -10.02 3.27
CA TYR A 74 -2.86 -8.92 2.73
C TYR A 74 -4.17 -9.46 2.15
N PRO A 75 -5.28 -8.72 2.25
CA PRO A 75 -6.51 -9.11 1.59
C PRO A 75 -6.32 -9.07 0.08
N LEU A 76 -6.50 -10.21 -0.58
CA LEU A 76 -6.34 -10.34 -2.04
C LEU A 76 -7.32 -9.45 -2.81
N GLU A 77 -8.50 -9.17 -2.25
CA GLU A 77 -9.45 -8.22 -2.81
C GLU A 77 -8.86 -6.80 -2.97
N ALA A 78 -8.11 -6.32 -1.97
CA ALA A 78 -7.47 -5.02 -2.04
C ALA A 78 -6.36 -5.02 -3.09
N ILE A 79 -5.53 -6.07 -3.13
CA ILE A 79 -4.48 -6.23 -4.15
C ILE A 79 -5.10 -6.20 -5.55
N ARG A 80 -6.17 -6.96 -5.78
CA ARG A 80 -6.84 -7.04 -7.08
C ARG A 80 -7.42 -5.70 -7.50
N GLU A 81 -8.11 -4.98 -6.61
CA GLU A 81 -8.65 -3.66 -6.91
C GLU A 81 -7.53 -2.63 -7.20
N ILE A 82 -6.39 -2.71 -6.49
CA ILE A 82 -5.22 -1.86 -6.79
C ILE A 82 -4.65 -2.19 -8.18
N LEU A 83 -4.49 -3.47 -8.53
CA LEU A 83 -4.00 -3.91 -9.84
C LEU A 83 -4.92 -3.47 -10.99
N LEU A 84 -6.23 -3.62 -10.81
CA LEU A 84 -7.23 -3.19 -11.77
C LEU A 84 -7.21 -1.67 -11.97
N ASN A 85 -7.19 -0.91 -10.87
CA ASN A 85 -7.06 0.55 -10.93
C ASN A 85 -5.76 0.97 -11.60
N ALA A 86 -4.66 0.29 -11.29
CA ALA A 86 -3.37 0.52 -11.93
C ALA A 86 -3.47 0.33 -13.45
N ILE A 87 -4.13 -0.71 -13.95
CA ILE A 87 -4.28 -0.93 -15.39
C ILE A 87 -5.23 0.11 -16.02
N VAL A 88 -6.40 0.33 -15.43
CA VAL A 88 -7.42 1.25 -15.98
C VAL A 88 -6.91 2.69 -16.03
N HIS A 89 -6.13 3.12 -15.05
CA HIS A 89 -5.70 4.52 -14.91
C HIS A 89 -4.26 4.79 -15.37
N ARG A 90 -3.51 3.78 -15.87
CA ARG A 90 -2.15 3.96 -16.37
C ARG A 90 -2.09 4.95 -17.53
N ASN A 91 -1.11 5.84 -17.50
CA ASN A 91 -0.77 6.64 -18.66
C ASN A 91 0.10 5.85 -19.65
N TYR A 92 -0.54 5.13 -20.56
CA TYR A 92 0.15 4.34 -21.60
C TYR A 92 0.95 5.18 -22.62
N HIS A 93 0.80 6.51 -22.63
CA HIS A 93 1.59 7.40 -23.49
C HIS A 93 2.98 7.72 -22.90
N LEU A 94 3.22 7.43 -21.61
CA LEU A 94 4.55 7.56 -21.00
C LEU A 94 5.37 6.30 -21.30
N HIS A 95 6.01 6.27 -22.46
CA HIS A 95 6.74 5.11 -22.96
C HIS A 95 7.96 4.70 -22.12
N ASN A 96 8.46 5.60 -21.28
CA ASN A 96 9.59 5.35 -20.38
C ASN A 96 9.18 4.83 -18.99
N MET A 97 7.88 4.68 -18.71
CA MET A 97 7.38 4.27 -17.41
C MET A 97 6.46 3.05 -17.51
N GLN A 98 6.74 2.04 -16.70
CA GLN A 98 5.90 0.86 -16.52
C GLN A 98 5.29 0.87 -15.11
N THR A 99 4.23 0.09 -14.89
CA THR A 99 3.75 -0.12 -13.51
C THR A 99 4.76 -0.98 -12.77
N GLN A 100 5.19 -0.50 -11.61
CA GLN A 100 6.12 -1.21 -10.73
C GLN A 100 5.40 -1.58 -9.44
N ILE A 101 5.68 -2.79 -8.96
CA ILE A 101 5.18 -3.29 -7.69
C ILE A 101 6.38 -3.82 -6.93
N ARG A 102 6.62 -3.27 -5.75
CA ARG A 102 7.69 -3.69 -4.85
C ARG A 102 7.08 -4.27 -3.59
N VAL A 103 7.38 -5.53 -3.33
CA VAL A 103 6.93 -6.25 -2.14
C VAL A 103 8.08 -6.24 -1.13
N TYR A 104 7.85 -5.59 0.00
CA TYR A 104 8.76 -5.56 1.15
C TYR A 104 8.22 -6.47 2.27
N ASP A 105 9.00 -6.60 3.34
CA ASP A 105 8.65 -7.48 4.47
C ASP A 105 7.41 -6.99 5.22
N ASP A 106 7.19 -5.67 5.25
CA ASP A 106 6.19 -4.98 6.05
C ASP A 106 5.12 -4.25 5.22
N HIS A 107 5.42 -3.92 3.96
CA HIS A 107 4.49 -3.24 3.05
C HIS A 107 4.63 -3.68 1.58
N ILE A 108 3.66 -3.30 0.76
CA ILE A 108 3.74 -3.39 -0.70
C ILE A 108 3.53 -1.99 -1.26
N TRP A 109 4.44 -1.58 -2.14
CA TRP A 109 4.37 -0.34 -2.89
C TRP A 109 3.96 -0.63 -4.33
N PHE A 110 2.84 -0.07 -4.76
CA PHE A 110 2.37 -0.08 -6.14
C PHE A 110 2.59 1.31 -6.71
N HIS A 111 3.27 1.41 -7.84
CA HIS A 111 3.50 2.67 -8.53
C HIS A 111 3.05 2.59 -9.98
N ASN A 112 2.27 3.57 -10.39
CA ASN A 112 1.72 3.66 -11.73
C ASN A 112 2.09 4.96 -12.44
N ALA A 113 2.33 4.87 -13.74
CA ALA A 113 2.63 6.02 -14.58
C ALA A 113 1.42 6.96 -14.71
N GLY A 114 1.64 8.25 -14.47
CA GLY A 114 0.60 9.28 -14.50
C GLY A 114 -0.11 9.46 -13.16
N GLY A 115 -0.25 10.71 -12.74
CA GLY A 115 -0.94 11.10 -11.52
C GLY A 115 -2.47 11.04 -11.64
N LEU A 116 -3.15 11.82 -10.81
CA LEU A 116 -4.60 11.93 -10.81
C LEU A 116 -5.12 12.53 -12.12
N PRO A 117 -6.32 12.11 -12.58
CA PRO A 117 -7.02 12.79 -13.67
C PRO A 117 -7.27 14.26 -13.34
N ALA A 118 -7.32 15.11 -14.37
CA ALA A 118 -7.66 16.52 -14.18
C ALA A 118 -9.00 16.67 -13.45
N GLY A 119 -9.03 17.53 -12.43
CA GLY A 119 -10.20 17.74 -11.57
C GLY A 119 -10.32 16.77 -10.39
N MET A 120 -9.46 15.76 -10.28
CA MET A 120 -9.36 14.93 -9.08
C MET A 120 -8.22 15.39 -8.17
N THR A 121 -8.46 15.29 -6.87
CA THR A 121 -7.47 15.56 -5.82
C THR A 121 -7.44 14.41 -4.83
N MET A 122 -6.34 14.33 -4.06
CA MET A 122 -6.21 13.36 -2.97
C MET A 122 -7.34 13.45 -1.94
N GLU A 123 -7.89 14.65 -1.73
CA GLU A 123 -9.02 14.87 -0.82
C GLU A 123 -10.33 14.31 -1.41
N LEU A 124 -10.56 14.55 -2.70
CA LEU A 124 -11.74 14.04 -3.40
C LEU A 124 -11.74 12.52 -3.49
N LEU A 125 -10.58 11.88 -3.66
CA LEU A 125 -10.46 10.41 -3.66
C LEU A 125 -10.98 9.74 -2.38
N LYS A 126 -10.98 10.47 -1.25
CA LYS A 126 -11.46 9.96 0.05
C LYS A 126 -12.95 10.20 0.26
N LYS A 127 -13.62 10.94 -0.63
CA LYS A 127 -15.05 11.26 -0.59
C LYS A 127 -15.78 10.48 -1.68
N PRO A 128 -17.11 10.31 -1.59
CA PRO A 128 -17.87 9.78 -2.73
C PRO A 128 -17.64 10.65 -3.98
N HIS A 129 -17.20 10.02 -5.07
CA HIS A 129 -16.93 10.69 -6.34
C HIS A 129 -17.31 9.79 -7.52
N ARG A 130 -17.53 10.37 -8.70
CA ARG A 130 -17.70 9.59 -9.94
C ARG A 130 -16.36 9.00 -10.38
N SER A 131 -16.39 7.87 -11.08
CA SER A 131 -15.17 7.36 -11.71
C SER A 131 -14.75 8.27 -12.86
N VAL A 132 -13.48 8.70 -12.85
CA VAL A 132 -12.87 9.47 -13.94
C VAL A 132 -11.75 8.62 -14.51
N ALA A 133 -12.10 7.73 -15.45
CA ALA A 133 -11.16 6.81 -16.08
C ALA A 133 -10.23 7.54 -17.07
N ARG A 134 -8.91 7.39 -16.89
CA ARG A 134 -7.92 7.89 -17.86
C ARG A 134 -8.04 7.18 -19.21
N ASN A 135 -8.38 5.90 -19.19
CA ASN A 135 -8.58 5.07 -20.37
C ASN A 135 -10.03 4.57 -20.44
N PRO A 136 -10.99 5.37 -20.95
CA PRO A 136 -12.41 5.00 -20.95
C PRO A 136 -12.71 3.68 -21.64
N LEU A 137 -11.99 3.34 -22.72
CA LEU A 137 -12.18 2.06 -23.42
C LEU A 137 -11.72 0.87 -22.57
N ILE A 138 -10.60 1.01 -21.86
CA ILE A 138 -10.11 -0.04 -20.96
C ILE A 138 -11.10 -0.20 -19.81
N SER A 139 -11.50 0.91 -19.16
CA SER A 139 -12.53 0.91 -18.10
C SER A 139 -13.79 0.18 -18.54
N LYS A 140 -14.34 0.54 -19.70
CA LYS A 140 -15.57 -0.05 -20.23
C LYS A 140 -15.43 -1.56 -20.46
N ILE A 141 -14.31 -2.01 -21.00
CA ILE A 141 -14.08 -3.43 -21.26
C ILE A 141 -13.94 -4.22 -19.94
N PHE A 142 -13.20 -3.68 -18.97
CA PHE A 142 -13.09 -4.29 -17.65
C PHE A 142 -14.45 -4.31 -16.91
N TYR A 143 -15.28 -3.27 -17.08
CA TYR A 143 -16.64 -3.22 -16.54
C TYR A 143 -17.52 -4.31 -17.16
N LEU A 144 -17.51 -4.43 -18.50
CA LEU A 144 -18.27 -5.46 -19.21
C LEU A 144 -17.81 -6.89 -18.86
N SER A 145 -16.55 -7.07 -18.48
CA SER A 145 -16.04 -8.36 -17.99
C SER A 145 -16.37 -8.65 -16.51
N GLY A 146 -17.04 -7.73 -15.81
CA GLY A 146 -17.38 -7.87 -14.39
C GLY A 146 -16.21 -7.69 -13.44
N LEU A 147 -15.08 -7.11 -13.90
CA LEU A 147 -13.87 -6.96 -13.10
C LEU A 147 -13.79 -5.62 -12.35
N VAL A 148 -14.43 -4.56 -12.86
CA VAL A 148 -14.44 -3.24 -12.23
C VAL A 148 -15.84 -2.64 -12.22
N GLU A 149 -16.06 -1.68 -11.31
CA GLU A 149 -17.29 -0.87 -11.23
C GLU A 149 -17.00 0.59 -11.59
N GLU A 150 -17.92 1.28 -12.26
CA GLU A 150 -17.71 2.66 -12.72
C GLU A 150 -18.23 3.75 -11.74
N TYR A 151 -18.62 3.35 -10.53
CA TYR A 151 -19.18 4.25 -9.51
C TYR A 151 -18.13 4.92 -8.58
N GLY A 152 -16.83 4.81 -8.89
CA GLY A 152 -15.77 5.44 -8.08
C GLY A 152 -15.59 4.82 -6.69
N THR A 153 -16.07 3.60 -6.48
CA THR A 153 -16.05 2.92 -5.18
C THR A 153 -14.75 2.16 -4.89
N GLY A 154 -13.84 2.04 -5.87
CA GLY A 154 -12.65 1.21 -5.77
C GLY A 154 -11.71 1.59 -4.63
N ILE A 155 -11.42 2.87 -4.44
CA ILE A 155 -10.60 3.36 -3.32
C ILE A 155 -11.22 2.98 -1.98
N LYS A 156 -12.53 3.16 -1.84
CA LYS A 156 -13.26 2.76 -0.63
C LYS A 156 -13.20 1.25 -0.40
N ARG A 157 -13.33 0.43 -1.45
CA ARG A 157 -13.19 -1.04 -1.35
C ARG A 157 -11.80 -1.44 -0.86
N ILE A 158 -10.74 -0.79 -1.35
CA ILE A 158 -9.37 -1.04 -0.88
C ILE A 158 -9.26 -0.71 0.62
N VAL A 159 -9.73 0.46 1.04
CA VAL A 159 -9.73 0.88 2.46
C VAL A 159 -10.53 -0.08 3.34
N ASP A 160 -11.76 -0.40 2.93
CA ASP A 160 -12.65 -1.27 3.71
C ASP A 160 -12.12 -2.70 3.79
N SER A 161 -11.52 -3.23 2.72
CA SER A 161 -10.91 -4.56 2.70
C SER A 161 -9.69 -4.63 3.64
N MET A 162 -8.82 -3.62 3.59
CA MET A 162 -7.69 -3.49 4.53
C MET A 162 -8.17 -3.38 5.98
N ARG A 163 -9.19 -2.55 6.24
CA ARG A 163 -9.76 -2.40 7.58
C ARG A 163 -10.36 -3.71 8.10
N LYS A 164 -11.16 -4.41 7.29
CA LYS A 164 -11.75 -5.71 7.66
C LYS A 164 -10.70 -6.77 7.99
N ALA A 165 -9.56 -6.73 7.29
CA ALA A 165 -8.44 -7.63 7.54
C ALA A 165 -7.57 -7.20 8.75
N ASN A 166 -7.96 -6.16 9.51
CA ASN A 166 -7.14 -5.54 10.54
C ASN A 166 -5.73 -5.25 10.01
N ARG A 167 -5.66 -4.50 8.91
CA ARG A 167 -4.44 -3.99 8.28
C ARG A 167 -4.39 -2.47 8.30
N VAL A 168 -3.19 -1.90 8.14
CA VAL A 168 -3.01 -0.45 8.09
C VAL A 168 -3.85 0.12 6.96
N GLU A 169 -4.49 1.28 7.19
CA GLU A 169 -5.17 1.95 6.10
C GLU A 169 -4.18 2.27 4.95
N PRO A 170 -4.59 2.02 3.71
CA PRO A 170 -3.75 2.25 2.54
C PRO A 170 -3.37 3.73 2.42
N VAL A 171 -2.12 4.00 2.05
CA VAL A 171 -1.65 5.37 1.78
C VAL A 171 -1.55 5.58 0.28
N PHE A 172 -2.19 6.64 -0.20
CA PHE A 172 -2.20 7.04 -1.60
C PHE A 172 -1.36 8.32 -1.78
N LYS A 173 -0.53 8.39 -2.82
CA LYS A 173 0.35 9.55 -3.09
C LYS A 173 0.48 9.82 -4.59
N GLU A 174 0.65 11.09 -4.95
CA GLU A 174 1.26 11.46 -6.23
C GLU A 174 2.76 11.70 -6.00
N GLU A 175 3.59 10.90 -6.66
CA GLU A 175 5.04 10.94 -6.51
C GLU A 175 5.70 10.41 -7.78
N MET A 176 6.96 10.80 -8.04
CA MET A 176 7.75 10.27 -9.15
C MET A 176 7.06 10.38 -10.54
N GLY A 177 6.22 11.40 -10.74
CA GLY A 177 5.45 11.58 -11.98
C GLY A 177 4.27 10.61 -12.16
N GLY A 178 3.89 9.92 -11.08
CA GLY A 178 2.86 8.88 -11.09
C GLY A 178 1.99 8.89 -9.84
N PHE A 179 1.20 7.82 -9.71
CA PHE A 179 0.34 7.57 -8.56
C PHE A 179 0.79 6.29 -7.85
N SER A 180 0.95 6.39 -6.53
CA SER A 180 1.42 5.30 -5.69
C SER A 180 0.39 4.90 -4.64
N VAL A 181 0.32 3.60 -4.37
CA VAL A 181 -0.46 3.00 -3.28
C VAL A 181 0.47 2.18 -2.40
N TYR A 182 0.40 2.42 -1.09
CA TYR A 182 1.11 1.64 -0.08
C TYR A 182 0.09 0.87 0.75
N ILE A 183 0.28 -0.43 0.89
CA ILE A 183 -0.48 -1.28 1.83
C ILE A 183 0.49 -1.95 2.81
N GLY A 184 0.17 -1.94 4.11
CA GLY A 184 1.03 -2.47 5.17
C GLY A 184 0.39 -3.60 5.99
N LYS A 185 1.20 -4.51 6.52
CA LYS A 185 0.73 -5.70 7.26
C LYS A 185 0.16 -5.42 8.64
N THR A 186 0.69 -4.44 9.35
CA THR A 186 0.52 -4.38 10.81
C THR A 186 -0.32 -3.21 11.25
N VAL A 187 -1.55 -3.44 11.73
CA VAL A 187 -2.27 -2.41 12.49
C VAL A 187 -1.50 -2.17 13.78
N TYR A 188 -0.96 -0.96 13.89
CA TYR A 188 -0.34 -0.47 15.11
C TYR A 188 -1.43 -0.09 16.12
N ASP A 189 -1.99 -1.09 16.81
CA ASP A 189 -2.91 -0.90 17.93
C ASP A 189 -2.23 -1.15 19.29
N LYS A 190 -2.97 -0.94 20.38
CA LYS A 190 -2.46 -1.17 21.74
C LYS A 190 -2.01 -2.62 21.94
N ASN A 191 -2.68 -3.60 21.36
CA ASN A 191 -2.38 -5.02 21.57
C ASN A 191 -1.07 -5.40 20.86
N TYR A 192 -0.89 -4.96 19.62
CA TYR A 192 0.36 -5.11 18.89
C TYR A 192 1.55 -4.59 19.70
N PHE A 193 1.45 -3.36 20.22
CA PHE A 193 2.54 -2.80 21.00
C PHE A 193 2.75 -3.50 22.35
N LYS A 194 1.69 -4.02 22.98
CA LYS A 194 1.82 -4.88 24.18
C LYS A 194 2.56 -6.18 23.88
N GLU A 195 2.26 -6.84 22.76
CA GLU A 195 2.96 -8.05 22.32
C GLU A 195 4.43 -7.76 22.00
N GLN A 196 4.72 -6.57 21.49
CA GLN A 196 6.10 -6.08 21.33
C GLN A 196 6.78 -5.73 22.67
N GLY A 197 6.09 -5.85 23.82
CA GLY A 197 6.66 -5.57 25.13
C GLY A 197 6.82 -4.09 25.45
N LEU A 198 6.08 -3.20 24.76
CA LEU A 198 6.03 -1.79 25.13
C LEU A 198 5.15 -1.61 26.37
N ASN A 199 5.55 -0.70 27.25
CA ASN A 199 4.72 -0.29 28.39
C ASN A 199 3.63 0.73 27.97
N GLU A 200 2.62 0.95 28.80
CA GLU A 200 1.48 1.83 28.51
C GLU A 200 1.88 3.25 28.05
N ARG A 201 3.00 3.78 28.54
CA ARG A 201 3.51 5.11 28.16
C ARG A 201 4.14 5.10 26.77
N GLN A 202 4.92 4.08 26.46
CA GLN A 202 5.46 3.86 25.12
C GLN A 202 4.34 3.58 24.11
N ILE A 203 3.31 2.84 24.51
CA ILE A 203 2.12 2.61 23.70
C ILE A 203 1.39 3.92 23.42
N SER A 204 1.22 4.79 24.43
CA SER A 204 0.48 6.05 24.23
C SER A 204 1.17 6.98 23.23
N VAL A 205 2.52 7.07 23.25
CA VAL A 205 3.25 7.84 22.24
C VAL A 205 3.19 7.19 20.86
N MET A 206 3.29 5.87 20.77
CA MET A 206 3.15 5.18 19.48
C MET A 206 1.76 5.40 18.88
N MET A 207 0.70 5.27 19.68
CA MET A 207 -0.67 5.55 19.23
C MET A 207 -0.83 7.01 18.77
N TYR A 208 -0.17 7.96 19.45
CA TYR A 208 -0.17 9.37 19.04
C TYR A 208 0.53 9.59 17.70
N VAL A 209 1.73 9.04 17.53
CA VAL A 209 2.50 9.16 16.27
C VAL A 209 1.77 8.46 15.12
N MET A 210 1.14 7.31 15.35
CA MET A 210 0.37 6.62 14.32
C MET A 210 -0.84 7.43 13.83
N LYS A 211 -1.43 8.25 14.71
CA LYS A 211 -2.55 9.13 14.37
C LYS A 211 -2.13 10.46 13.75
N LYS A 212 -1.06 11.09 14.27
CA LYS A 212 -0.63 12.45 13.88
C LYS A 212 0.52 12.47 12.86
N GLY A 213 1.19 11.35 12.65
CA GLY A 213 2.34 11.18 11.76
C GLY A 213 3.69 11.46 12.43
N SER A 214 3.75 12.40 13.39
CA SER A 214 4.96 12.73 14.13
C SER A 214 4.67 13.23 15.54
N ILE A 215 5.70 13.26 16.38
CA ILE A 215 5.66 13.86 17.71
C ILE A 215 6.97 14.59 18.06
N LYS A 216 6.87 15.65 18.85
CA LYS A 216 8.00 16.31 19.52
C LYS A 216 8.10 15.93 21.00
N ILE A 217 9.27 16.12 21.61
CA ILE A 217 9.45 15.81 23.04
C ILE A 217 8.48 16.60 23.94
N ASP A 218 8.21 17.87 23.63
CA ASP A 218 7.27 18.70 24.39
C ASP A 218 5.83 18.19 24.31
N GLU A 219 5.43 17.63 23.16
CA GLU A 219 4.13 16.97 23.00
C GLU A 219 4.06 15.67 23.80
N TYR A 220 5.16 14.91 23.87
CA TYR A 220 5.19 13.70 24.69
C TYR A 220 5.11 14.03 26.19
N CYS A 221 5.76 15.11 26.64
CA CYS A 221 5.61 15.62 28.01
C CYS A 221 4.14 15.97 28.33
N ARG A 222 3.36 16.47 27.37
CA ARG A 222 1.91 16.72 27.57
C ARG A 222 1.09 15.43 27.68
N ILE A 223 1.50 14.37 26.99
CA ILE A 223 0.84 13.04 27.05
C ILE A 223 1.16 12.33 28.38
N ALA A 224 2.36 12.53 28.92
CA ALA A 224 2.84 11.90 30.15
C ALA A 224 3.42 12.94 31.14
N PRO A 225 2.59 13.84 31.70
CA PRO A 225 3.07 14.99 32.49
C PRO A 225 3.77 14.60 33.81
N ASN A 226 3.50 13.40 34.32
CA ASN A 226 4.07 12.90 35.58
C ASN A 226 5.42 12.19 35.40
N VAL A 227 6.03 12.27 34.21
CA VAL A 227 7.28 11.56 33.89
C VAL A 227 8.33 12.57 33.45
N SER A 228 9.56 12.40 33.94
CA SER A 228 10.65 13.31 33.60
C SER A 228 10.95 13.29 32.10
N GLU A 229 11.28 14.45 31.54
CA GLU A 229 11.66 14.59 30.11
C GLU A 229 12.82 13.64 29.75
N ARG A 230 13.78 13.43 30.66
CA ARG A 230 14.89 12.49 30.48
C ARG A 230 14.40 11.05 30.26
N THR A 231 13.36 10.63 30.98
CA THR A 231 12.76 9.29 30.81
C THR A 231 11.98 9.20 29.50
N LEU A 232 11.24 10.25 29.13
CA LEU A 232 10.51 10.29 27.85
C LEU A 232 11.46 10.28 26.65
N GLN A 233 12.59 10.98 26.76
CA GLN A 233 13.65 10.96 25.75
C GLN A 233 14.29 9.56 25.62
N ARG A 234 14.46 8.85 26.75
CA ARG A 234 14.89 7.44 26.74
C ARG A 234 13.87 6.53 26.04
N ASP A 235 12.57 6.74 26.29
CA ASP A 235 11.53 5.98 25.57
C ASP A 235 11.61 6.22 24.06
N LEU A 236 11.75 7.47 23.61
CA LEU A 236 11.88 7.78 22.18
C LEU A 236 13.12 7.15 21.56
N ASN A 237 14.26 7.17 22.25
CA ASN A 237 15.47 6.50 21.79
C ASN A 237 15.29 4.98 21.70
N PHE A 238 14.65 4.37 22.71
CA PHE A 238 14.32 2.94 22.70
C PHE A 238 13.41 2.56 21.52
N LEU A 239 12.42 3.40 21.20
CA LEU A 239 11.54 3.20 20.05
C LEU A 239 12.28 3.37 18.70
N ILE A 240 13.29 4.24 18.64
CA ILE A 240 14.18 4.37 17.47
C ILE A 240 15.06 3.13 17.31
N GLU A 241 15.67 2.64 18.40
CA GLU A 241 16.50 1.43 18.38
C GLU A 241 15.72 0.21 17.87
N ARG A 242 14.42 0.15 18.20
CA ARG A 242 13.49 -0.88 17.72
C ARG A 242 12.91 -0.62 16.33
N ARG A 243 13.35 0.43 15.63
CA ARG A 243 12.86 0.81 14.31
C ARG A 243 11.34 1.04 14.26
N LEU A 244 10.75 1.46 15.37
CA LEU A 244 9.34 1.88 15.44
C LEU A 244 9.18 3.37 15.14
N LEU A 245 10.23 4.15 15.42
CA LEU A 245 10.31 5.58 15.10
C LEU A 245 11.63 5.90 14.39
N VAL A 246 11.65 6.99 13.64
CA VAL A 246 12.85 7.64 13.10
C VAL A 246 12.91 9.08 13.56
N LYS A 247 14.14 9.59 13.75
CA LYS A 247 14.39 10.98 14.10
C LYS A 247 14.45 11.81 12.82
N ALA A 248 13.61 12.83 12.71
CA ALA A 248 13.55 13.75 11.58
C ALA A 248 13.73 15.22 12.02
N GLY A 249 14.22 16.06 11.11
CA GLY A 249 14.41 17.50 11.35
C GLY A 249 15.77 17.89 11.96
N GLY A 250 16.08 19.19 11.90
CA GLY A 250 17.33 19.76 12.42
C GLY A 250 17.32 19.95 13.94
N SER A 251 18.46 20.34 14.51
CA SER A 251 18.72 20.40 15.97
C SER A 251 17.67 21.18 16.78
N LYS A 252 17.08 22.24 16.20
CA LYS A 252 16.05 23.08 16.85
C LYS A 252 14.61 22.62 16.59
N ASN A 253 14.38 21.60 15.76
CA ASN A 253 13.05 21.17 15.34
C ASN A 253 12.95 19.65 15.20
N ILE A 254 13.58 18.92 16.12
CA ILE A 254 13.58 17.46 16.16
C ILE A 254 12.14 16.96 16.29
N ARG A 255 11.77 16.04 15.40
CA ARG A 255 10.53 15.28 15.44
C ARG A 255 10.85 13.80 15.37
N TYR A 256 9.92 13.00 15.88
CA TYR A 256 9.98 11.55 15.82
C TYR A 256 8.79 11.09 14.99
N GLU A 257 9.07 10.41 13.90
CA GLU A 257 8.07 10.00 12.89
C GLU A 257 8.02 8.48 12.82
N LYS A 258 6.89 7.91 12.42
CA LYS A 258 6.80 6.46 12.19
C LYS A 258 7.73 6.05 11.04
N VAL A 259 8.29 4.85 11.13
CA VAL A 259 8.92 4.21 9.97
C VAL A 259 7.82 3.88 8.96
N ILE A 260 8.01 4.29 7.70
CA ILE A 260 7.07 4.01 6.60
C ILE A 260 7.29 2.59 6.11
#